data_AF-A0A6C0I858-F1
#
_entry.id   AF-A0A6C0I858-F1
#
_cell.length_a   1.000
_cell.length_b   1.000
_cell.length_c   1.000
_cell.angle_alpha   90.00
_cell.angle_beta   90.00
_cell.angle_gamma   90.00
#
_symmetry.space_group_name_H-M   'P 1'
#
loop_
_entity.id
_entity.type
_entity.pdbx_description
1 polymer ?
#
loop_
_entity_poly.entity_id
_entity_poly.type
_entity_poly.pdbx_seq_one_letter_code
_entity_poly.pdbx_strand_id
1 'polypeptide(L)'
;MSALLETENQYKRHEPLSDDDIEIVEKIISRIDHTIYRFKFTGDFMEELYKFSKIHQYDHRKDFKEAWTKWTEENSDIISNETERLLALGYKNEDNIDDKMFKSARYYFRKKSPVKPEPKQRRQYISVDQELLSAIDRHIVVNNECKPETAFIMFCKENEEILRQSIGQIFTQGINDTQLIQAKIKKTYKNRYFLLVKQSNK
;
A
#
# COMPACT_ATOMS: atom_id res chain seq x y z
N MET A 1 48.20 -14.51 -5.42
CA MET A 1 47.68 -13.34 -6.16
C MET A 1 46.58 -13.81 -7.09
N SER A 2 45.32 -13.66 -6.70
CA SER A 2 44.17 -13.99 -7.55
C SER A 2 43.18 -12.84 -7.43
N ALA A 3 43.08 -12.05 -8.50
CA ALA A 3 42.36 -10.79 -8.54
C ALA A 3 40.84 -11.03 -8.48
N LEU A 4 40.20 -10.39 -7.51
CA LEU A 4 38.75 -10.19 -7.45
C LEU A 4 38.37 -9.17 -8.53
N LEU A 5 37.58 -9.60 -9.51
CA LEU A 5 36.91 -8.69 -10.46
C LEU A 5 35.62 -8.19 -9.80
N GLU A 6 35.70 -7.02 -9.17
CA GLU A 6 34.56 -6.21 -8.77
C GLU A 6 33.94 -5.57 -10.02
N THR A 7 32.78 -6.08 -10.47
CA THR A 7 32.00 -5.41 -11.51
C THR A 7 31.10 -4.35 -10.86
N GLU A 8 31.57 -3.10 -10.86
CA GLU A 8 30.79 -1.93 -10.46
C GLU A 8 29.59 -1.74 -11.41
N ASN A 9 28.39 -1.75 -10.84
CA ASN A 9 27.15 -1.47 -11.57
C ASN A 9 26.99 0.06 -11.74
N GLN A 10 27.61 0.63 -12.77
CA GLN A 10 27.51 2.06 -13.07
C GLN A 10 26.15 2.41 -13.68
N TYR A 11 25.22 2.88 -12.85
CA TYR A 11 24.04 3.60 -13.32
C TYR A 11 24.49 4.90 -14.01
N LYS A 12 24.42 4.94 -15.34
CA LYS A 12 24.59 6.17 -16.11
C LYS A 12 23.42 7.10 -15.79
N ARG A 13 23.72 8.31 -15.30
CA ARG A 13 22.71 9.37 -15.15
C ARG A 13 22.14 9.71 -16.52
N HIS A 14 20.83 9.57 -16.69
CA HIS A 14 20.12 9.99 -17.89
C HIS A 14 20.28 11.50 -18.10
N GLU A 15 20.32 11.94 -19.36
CA GLU A 15 20.36 13.36 -19.71
C GLU A 15 19.13 14.10 -19.15
N PRO A 16 19.29 15.38 -18.75
CA PRO A 16 18.17 16.18 -18.31
C PRO A 16 17.15 16.36 -19.44
N LEU A 17 15.86 16.17 -19.12
CA LEU A 17 14.74 16.33 -20.04
C LEU A 17 14.73 17.75 -20.64
N SER A 18 14.49 17.86 -21.95
CA SER A 18 14.32 19.16 -22.62
C SER A 18 12.94 19.76 -22.34
N ASP A 19 12.77 21.06 -22.56
CA ASP A 19 11.48 21.75 -22.34
C ASP A 19 10.37 21.17 -23.24
N ASP A 20 10.71 20.68 -24.44
CA ASP A 20 9.77 19.99 -25.34
C ASP A 20 9.33 18.61 -24.78
N ASP A 21 10.22 17.93 -24.04
CA ASP A 21 9.89 16.66 -23.36
C ASP A 21 8.93 16.88 -22.19
N ILE A 22 8.98 18.06 -21.53
CA ILE A 22 8.09 18.41 -20.42
C ILE A 22 6.65 18.54 -20.92
N GLU A 23 6.42 19.24 -22.03
CA GLU A 23 5.08 19.42 -22.60
C GLU A 23 4.47 18.08 -23.07
N ILE A 24 5.29 17.20 -23.64
CA ILE A 24 4.88 15.84 -24.03
C ILE A 24 4.52 15.02 -22.78
N VAL A 25 5.33 15.08 -21.72
CA VAL A 25 5.05 14.40 -20.45
C VAL A 25 3.77 14.91 -19.81
N GLU A 26 3.51 16.23 -19.79
CA GLU A 26 2.26 16.81 -19.30
C GLU A 26 1.03 16.36 -20.10
N LYS A 27 1.18 16.27 -21.43
CA LYS A 27 0.14 15.78 -22.33
C LYS A 27 -0.12 14.28 -22.21
N ILE A 28 0.90 13.50 -21.85
CA ILE A 28 0.77 12.07 -21.53
C ILE A 28 0.12 11.90 -20.14
N ILE A 29 0.56 12.64 -19.13
CA ILE A 29 0.01 12.62 -17.77
C ILE A 29 -1.48 12.98 -17.78
N SER A 30 -1.89 14.00 -18.55
CA SER A 30 -3.29 14.39 -18.68
C SER A 30 -4.17 13.36 -19.40
N ARG A 31 -3.57 12.43 -20.16
CA ARG A 31 -4.26 11.30 -20.83
C ARG A 31 -4.26 10.01 -20.03
N ILE A 32 -3.41 9.88 -19.02
CA ILE A 32 -3.41 8.73 -18.13
C ILE A 32 -4.52 8.98 -17.09
N ASP A 33 -5.60 8.20 -17.19
CA ASP A 33 -6.60 8.13 -16.14
C ASP A 33 -5.94 7.53 -14.88
N HIS A 34 -5.47 8.40 -13.99
CA HIS A 34 -4.84 7.99 -12.74
C HIS A 34 -5.93 7.46 -11.83
N THR A 35 -6.15 6.14 -11.87
CA THR A 35 -7.06 5.48 -10.95
C THR A 35 -6.58 5.68 -9.51
N ILE A 36 -7.22 6.62 -8.81
CA ILE A 36 -6.95 6.88 -7.41
C ILE A 36 -7.55 5.72 -6.61
N TYR A 37 -6.71 4.81 -6.14
CA TYR A 37 -7.15 3.73 -5.25
C TYR A 37 -7.28 4.20 -3.79
N ARG A 38 -6.55 5.26 -3.41
CA ARG A 38 -6.52 5.76 -2.03
C ARG A 38 -6.79 7.26 -1.98
N PHE A 39 -8.02 7.58 -1.63
CA PHE A 39 -8.47 8.94 -1.39
C PHE A 39 -8.12 9.38 0.03
N LYS A 40 -7.35 10.46 0.14
CA LYS A 40 -7.00 11.12 1.41
C LYS A 40 -7.87 12.36 1.61
N PHE A 41 -8.09 12.71 2.87
CA PHE A 41 -8.73 13.96 3.20
C PHE A 41 -7.79 15.15 3.04
N THR A 42 -8.35 16.36 2.93
CA THR A 42 -7.59 17.63 2.98
C THR A 42 -6.91 17.84 4.33
N GLY A 43 -5.85 18.65 4.35
CA GLY A 43 -5.14 19.01 5.58
C GLY A 43 -6.07 19.66 6.60
N ASP A 44 -6.79 20.69 6.17
CA ASP A 44 -7.69 21.48 7.00
C ASP A 44 -8.80 20.61 7.61
N PHE A 45 -9.45 19.77 6.81
CA PHE A 45 -10.45 18.83 7.32
C PHE A 45 -9.85 17.83 8.31
N MET A 46 -8.64 17.33 8.07
CA MET A 46 -7.97 16.43 9.01
C MET A 46 -7.65 17.10 10.35
N GLU A 47 -7.35 18.41 10.35
CA GLU A 47 -7.08 19.15 11.58
C GLU A 47 -8.33 19.32 12.43
N GLU A 48 -9.46 19.73 11.82
CA GLU A 48 -10.75 19.82 12.53
C GLU A 48 -11.20 18.47 13.06
N LEU A 49 -11.09 17.43 12.24
CA LEU A 49 -11.42 16.07 12.64
C LEU A 49 -10.52 15.57 13.78
N TYR A 50 -9.25 15.97 13.79
CA TYR A 50 -8.31 15.65 14.86
C TYR A 50 -8.66 16.39 16.16
N LYS A 51 -9.00 17.67 16.10
CA LYS A 51 -9.45 18.46 17.27
C LYS A 51 -10.66 17.81 17.93
N PHE A 52 -11.71 17.52 17.16
CA PHE A 52 -12.89 16.79 17.65
C PHE A 52 -12.51 15.47 18.33
N SER A 53 -11.72 14.65 17.63
CA SER A 53 -11.32 13.33 18.14
C SER A 53 -10.51 13.37 19.43
N LYS A 54 -9.79 14.47 19.67
CA LYS A 54 -8.98 14.67 20.87
C LYS A 54 -9.79 15.16 22.06
N ILE A 55 -10.77 16.03 21.84
CA ILE A 55 -11.73 16.44 22.87
C ILE A 55 -12.46 15.20 23.40
N HIS A 56 -12.95 14.34 22.50
CA HIS A 56 -13.72 13.14 22.83
C HIS A 56 -12.83 11.90 23.02
N GLN A 57 -11.58 12.06 23.46
CA GLN A 57 -10.61 10.96 23.54
C GLN A 57 -11.02 9.88 24.55
N TYR A 58 -11.58 10.29 25.68
CA TYR A 58 -11.94 9.42 26.80
C TYR A 58 -13.44 9.08 26.83
N ASP A 59 -14.20 9.57 25.86
CA ASP A 59 -15.63 9.38 25.78
C ASP A 59 -16.01 7.92 25.57
N HIS A 60 -17.10 7.53 26.23
CA HIS A 60 -17.70 6.24 26.03
C HIS A 60 -18.38 6.16 24.64
N ARG A 61 -18.67 4.94 24.18
CA ARG A 61 -19.15 4.68 22.81
C ARG A 61 -20.39 5.49 22.44
N LYS A 62 -21.33 5.67 23.37
CA LYS A 62 -22.61 6.35 23.14
C LYS A 62 -22.40 7.87 23.06
N ASP A 63 -21.70 8.43 24.03
CA ASP A 63 -21.40 9.85 24.13
C ASP A 63 -20.61 10.34 22.91
N PHE A 64 -19.63 9.55 22.45
CA PHE A 64 -18.90 9.86 21.22
C PHE A 64 -19.82 9.91 19.99
N LYS A 65 -20.84 9.03 19.92
CA LYS A 65 -21.76 9.01 18.78
C LYS A 65 -22.69 10.23 18.82
N GLU A 66 -23.16 10.62 20.00
CA GLU A 66 -23.98 11.82 20.16
C GLU A 66 -23.19 13.09 19.84
N ALA A 67 -21.96 13.21 20.36
CA ALA A 67 -21.07 14.31 20.06
C ALA A 67 -20.71 14.38 18.57
N TRP A 68 -20.53 13.22 17.91
CA TRP A 68 -20.33 13.16 16.47
C TRP A 68 -21.51 13.75 15.70
N THR A 69 -22.74 13.37 16.04
CA THR A 69 -23.94 13.91 15.38
C THR A 69 -24.02 15.43 15.51
N LYS A 70 -23.77 15.97 16.71
CA LYS A 70 -23.74 17.44 16.93
C LYS A 70 -22.62 18.10 16.11
N TRP A 71 -21.42 17.54 16.14
CA TRP A 71 -20.28 18.09 15.41
C TRP A 71 -20.51 18.07 13.89
N THR A 72 -21.14 17.03 13.35
CA THR A 72 -21.47 16.96 11.91
C THR A 72 -22.54 17.98 11.51
N GLU A 73 -23.47 18.32 12.40
CA GLU A 73 -24.47 19.37 12.16
C GLU A 73 -23.82 20.76 12.17
N GLU A 74 -22.95 21.02 13.16
CA GLU A 74 -22.23 22.29 13.31
C GLU A 74 -21.19 22.55 12.20
N ASN A 75 -20.55 21.50 11.68
CA ASN A 75 -19.47 21.59 10.68
C ASN A 75 -19.89 21.04 9.31
N SER A 76 -21.19 21.11 9.01
CA SER A 76 -21.79 20.57 7.79
C SER A 76 -21.15 21.14 6.52
N ASP A 77 -20.77 22.41 6.50
CA ASP A 77 -20.09 23.06 5.37
C ASP A 77 -18.75 22.39 5.04
N ILE A 78 -17.92 22.12 6.05
CA ILE A 78 -16.58 21.54 5.87
C ILE A 78 -16.71 20.07 5.40
N ILE A 79 -17.70 19.35 5.93
CA ILE A 79 -18.00 17.97 5.52
C ILE A 79 -18.49 17.93 4.08
N SER A 80 -19.39 18.84 3.70
CA SER A 80 -19.97 18.90 2.35
C SER A 80 -18.89 19.22 1.31
N ASN A 81 -18.07 20.25 1.56
CA ASN A 81 -16.95 20.60 0.70
C ASN A 81 -15.96 19.43 0.53
N GLU A 82 -15.64 18.72 1.62
CA GLU A 82 -14.73 17.59 1.55
C GLU A 82 -15.34 16.39 0.81
N THR A 83 -16.64 16.19 0.97
CA THR A 83 -17.41 15.15 0.26
C THR A 83 -17.43 15.43 -1.23
N GLU A 84 -17.83 16.64 -1.64
CA GLU A 84 -17.84 17.07 -3.05
C GLU A 84 -16.47 16.93 -3.70
N ARG A 85 -15.40 17.32 -2.99
CA ARG A 85 -14.03 17.17 -3.48
C ARG A 85 -13.67 15.69 -3.70
N LEU A 86 -14.07 14.80 -2.80
CA LEU A 86 -13.83 13.36 -2.96
C LEU A 86 -14.60 12.79 -4.15
N LEU A 87 -15.84 13.22 -4.36
CA LEU A 87 -16.66 12.83 -5.51
C LEU A 87 -16.05 13.33 -6.83
N ALA A 88 -15.58 14.58 -6.86
CA ALA A 88 -14.89 15.17 -8.00
C ALA A 88 -13.60 14.43 -8.37
N LEU A 89 -12.90 13.85 -7.37
CA LEU A 89 -11.73 12.99 -7.60
C LEU A 89 -12.09 11.58 -8.08
N GLY A 90 -13.38 11.25 -8.19
CA GLY A 90 -13.87 9.94 -8.65
C GLY A 90 -14.10 8.92 -7.53
N TYR A 91 -14.38 9.36 -6.30
CA TYR A 91 -14.76 8.44 -5.22
C TYR A 91 -16.15 7.86 -5.47
N LYS A 92 -16.22 6.59 -5.85
CA LYS A 92 -17.45 5.95 -6.36
C LYS A 92 -18.53 5.65 -5.30
N ASN A 93 -18.19 5.71 -4.00
CA ASN A 93 -19.04 5.18 -2.93
C ASN A 93 -19.43 6.28 -1.94
N GLU A 94 -20.32 7.19 -2.35
CA GLU A 94 -20.72 8.37 -1.55
C GLU A 94 -21.19 7.99 -0.14
N ASP A 95 -22.01 6.93 -0.03
CA ASP A 95 -22.54 6.41 1.26
C ASP A 95 -21.47 6.00 2.28
N ASN A 96 -20.24 5.76 1.84
CA ASN A 96 -19.14 5.33 2.72
C ASN A 96 -18.24 6.50 3.14
N ILE A 97 -18.51 7.74 2.69
CA ILE A 97 -17.69 8.90 3.05
C ILE A 97 -17.89 9.24 4.53
N ASP A 98 -19.12 9.39 5.00
CA ASP A 98 -19.43 9.68 6.41
C ASP A 98 -18.87 8.61 7.33
N ASP A 99 -19.07 7.35 6.93
CA ASP A 99 -18.63 6.17 7.66
C ASP A 99 -17.09 6.12 7.74
N LYS A 100 -16.41 6.54 6.67
CA LYS A 100 -14.96 6.72 6.62
C LYS A 100 -14.49 7.88 7.50
N MET A 101 -15.19 9.01 7.53
CA MET A 101 -14.88 10.14 8.40
C MET A 101 -15.02 9.77 9.88
N PHE A 102 -16.15 9.14 10.26
CA PHE A 102 -16.39 8.67 11.63
C PHE A 102 -15.34 7.65 12.09
N LYS A 103 -15.02 6.66 11.24
CA LYS A 103 -13.98 5.67 11.54
C LYS A 103 -12.61 6.33 11.70
N SER A 104 -12.31 7.34 10.87
CA SER A 104 -11.07 8.11 10.95
C SER A 104 -10.95 8.86 12.28
N ALA A 105 -12.01 9.54 12.71
CA ALA A 105 -12.06 10.20 14.00
C ALA A 105 -11.87 9.22 15.18
N ARG A 106 -12.75 8.23 15.25
CA ARG A 106 -12.88 7.33 16.40
C ARG A 106 -11.71 6.37 16.60
N TYR A 107 -11.22 5.79 15.50
CA TYR A 107 -10.22 4.71 15.57
C TYR A 107 -8.80 5.21 15.32
N TYR A 108 -8.61 6.19 14.44
CA TYR A 108 -7.28 6.70 14.11
C TYR A 108 -6.93 7.90 14.98
N PHE A 109 -7.64 9.03 14.83
CA PHE A 109 -7.25 10.28 15.48
C PHE A 109 -7.36 10.25 16.99
N ARG A 110 -8.38 9.57 17.53
CA ARG A 110 -8.55 9.37 18.98
C ARG A 110 -7.31 8.73 19.63
N LYS A 111 -6.80 7.65 19.02
CA LYS A 111 -5.64 6.87 19.52
C LYS A 111 -4.29 7.39 19.04
N LYS A 112 -4.25 8.37 18.13
CA LYS A 112 -3.01 8.90 17.56
C LYS A 112 -2.24 9.66 18.65
N SER A 113 -0.99 9.28 18.88
CA SER A 113 -0.11 10.02 19.79
C SER A 113 0.25 11.39 19.18
N PRO A 114 0.29 12.48 19.98
CA PRO A 114 0.84 13.75 19.53
C PRO A 114 2.35 13.67 19.30
N VAL A 115 3.02 12.71 19.96
CA VAL A 115 4.45 12.47 19.79
C VAL A 115 4.66 11.75 18.47
N LYS A 116 5.35 12.42 17.53
CA LYS A 116 5.82 11.77 16.30
C LYS A 116 6.85 10.71 16.70
N PRO A 117 6.62 9.42 16.40
CA PRO A 117 7.62 8.40 16.69
C PRO A 117 8.88 8.70 15.88
N GLU A 118 10.04 8.40 16.45
CA GLU A 118 11.30 8.54 15.73
C GLU A 118 11.25 7.76 14.40
N PRO A 119 11.85 8.31 13.33
CA PRO A 119 11.85 7.68 12.03
C PRO A 119 12.50 6.30 12.12
N LYS A 120 11.70 5.24 11.92
CA LYS A 120 12.21 3.87 11.89
C LYS A 120 13.18 3.72 10.74
N GLN A 121 14.33 3.10 11.00
CA GLN A 121 15.28 2.74 9.95
C GLN A 121 14.57 1.90 8.87
N ARG A 122 14.78 2.27 7.60
CA ARG A 122 14.20 1.54 6.48
C ARG A 122 14.85 0.16 6.43
N ARG A 123 14.00 -0.87 6.26
CA ARG A 123 14.49 -2.24 6.05
C ARG A 123 15.25 -2.30 4.73
N GLN A 124 16.27 -3.15 4.67
CA GLN A 124 16.91 -3.50 3.41
C GLN A 124 15.86 -4.04 2.44
N TYR A 125 15.93 -3.57 1.20
CA TYR A 125 15.01 -3.99 0.16
C TYR A 125 15.41 -5.37 -0.35
N ILE A 126 14.49 -6.34 -0.27
CA ILE A 126 14.64 -7.66 -0.90
C ILE A 126 13.99 -7.61 -2.28
N SER A 127 14.79 -7.70 -3.34
CA SER A 127 14.30 -7.99 -4.69
C SER A 127 13.90 -9.46 -4.77
N VAL A 128 12.80 -9.74 -5.47
CA VAL A 128 12.44 -11.12 -5.83
C VAL A 128 12.74 -11.28 -7.31
N ASP A 129 13.40 -12.37 -7.65
CA ASP A 129 13.82 -12.72 -9.01
C ASP A 129 12.62 -13.05 -9.91
N GLN A 130 12.77 -12.76 -11.19
CA GLN A 130 11.68 -12.92 -12.16
C GLN A 130 11.24 -14.38 -12.31
N GLU A 131 12.17 -15.33 -12.15
CA GLU A 131 11.90 -16.77 -12.28
C GLU A 131 10.93 -17.25 -11.21
N LEU A 132 11.18 -16.90 -9.94
CA LEU A 132 10.25 -17.18 -8.85
C LEU A 132 8.89 -16.51 -9.08
N LEU A 133 8.86 -15.26 -9.54
CA LEU A 133 7.61 -14.55 -9.81
C LEU A 133 6.77 -15.27 -10.88
N SER A 134 7.40 -15.74 -11.96
CA SER A 134 6.72 -16.49 -13.02
C SER A 134 6.25 -17.87 -12.54
N ALA A 135 7.03 -18.56 -11.70
CA ALA A 135 6.61 -19.83 -11.12
C ALA A 135 5.39 -19.66 -10.20
N ILE A 136 5.38 -18.61 -9.38
CA ILE A 136 4.25 -18.23 -8.53
C ILE A 136 2.99 -17.99 -9.37
N ASP A 137 3.09 -17.17 -10.42
CA ASP A 137 1.93 -16.85 -11.27
C ASP A 137 1.34 -18.09 -11.93
N ARG A 138 2.20 -18.96 -12.50
CA ARG A 138 1.76 -20.23 -13.10
C ARG A 138 1.03 -21.12 -12.10
N HIS A 139 1.59 -21.27 -10.90
CA HIS A 139 0.98 -22.09 -9.86
C HIS A 139 -0.38 -21.51 -9.40
N ILE A 140 -0.49 -20.18 -9.25
CA ILE A 140 -1.74 -19.53 -8.85
C ILE A 140 -2.84 -19.74 -9.89
N VAL A 141 -2.54 -19.62 -11.18
CA VAL A 141 -3.52 -19.80 -12.26
C VAL A 141 -4.12 -21.21 -12.23
N VAL A 142 -3.30 -22.23 -11.93
CA VAL A 142 -3.76 -23.63 -11.83
C VAL A 142 -4.51 -23.89 -10.53
N ASN A 143 -4.09 -23.28 -9.41
CA ASN A 143 -4.59 -23.58 -8.06
C ASN A 143 -5.45 -22.44 -7.46
N ASN A 144 -6.21 -21.73 -8.29
CA ASN A 144 -7.00 -20.55 -7.90
C ASN A 144 -8.28 -20.85 -7.09
N GLU A 145 -8.66 -22.13 -6.98
CA GLU A 145 -9.83 -22.56 -6.20
C GLU A 145 -9.51 -22.74 -4.72
N CYS A 146 -8.22 -22.91 -4.38
CA CYS A 146 -7.77 -23.15 -3.02
C CYS A 146 -7.54 -21.84 -2.26
N LYS A 147 -7.76 -21.84 -0.94
CA LYS A 147 -7.38 -20.68 -0.11
C LYS A 147 -5.89 -20.34 -0.32
N PRO A 148 -5.51 -19.05 -0.35
CA PRO A 148 -4.14 -18.62 -0.67
C PRO A 148 -3.08 -19.16 0.31
N GLU A 149 -3.47 -19.50 1.54
CA GLU A 149 -2.57 -20.16 2.50
C GLU A 149 -2.29 -21.61 2.13
N THR A 150 -3.32 -22.37 1.76
CA THR A 150 -3.19 -23.75 1.29
C THR A 150 -2.40 -23.80 -0.02
N ALA A 151 -2.74 -22.93 -0.97
CA ALA A 151 -2.06 -22.85 -2.26
C ALA A 151 -0.57 -22.48 -2.08
N PHE A 152 -0.23 -21.60 -1.14
CA PHE A 152 1.16 -21.30 -0.83
C PHE A 152 1.93 -22.51 -0.28
N ILE A 153 1.30 -23.33 0.58
CA ILE A 153 1.93 -24.56 1.11
C ILE A 153 2.17 -25.57 -0.01
N MET A 154 1.22 -25.71 -0.94
CA MET A 154 1.37 -26.57 -2.13
C MET A 154 2.53 -26.08 -3.01
N PHE A 155 2.56 -24.77 -3.31
CA PHE A 155 3.63 -24.16 -4.07
C PHE A 155 5.01 -24.45 -3.48
N CYS A 156 5.16 -24.30 -2.16
CA CYS A 156 6.42 -24.57 -1.47
C CYS A 156 6.88 -26.03 -1.59
N LYS A 157 5.95 -26.98 -1.67
CA LYS A 157 6.27 -28.41 -1.84
C LYS A 157 6.61 -28.76 -3.28
N GLU A 158 5.94 -28.13 -4.24
CA GLU A 158 6.07 -28.44 -5.67
C GLU A 158 7.26 -27.72 -6.33
N ASN A 159 7.69 -26.58 -5.79
CA ASN A 159 8.70 -25.70 -6.40
C ASN A 159 9.90 -25.45 -5.47
N GLU A 160 10.33 -26.48 -4.74
CA GLU A 160 11.42 -26.37 -3.75
C GLU A 160 12.74 -25.91 -4.36
N GLU A 161 13.10 -26.42 -5.54
CA GLU A 161 14.34 -26.04 -6.24
C GLU A 161 14.37 -24.55 -6.61
N ILE A 162 13.28 -24.04 -7.17
CA ILE A 162 13.15 -22.62 -7.54
C ILE A 162 13.26 -21.75 -6.29
N LEU A 163 12.61 -22.15 -5.19
CA LEU A 163 12.72 -21.47 -3.91
C LEU A 163 14.16 -21.47 -3.39
N ARG A 164 14.85 -22.61 -3.45
CA ARG A 164 16.24 -22.75 -2.99
C ARG A 164 17.18 -21.83 -3.77
N GLN A 165 17.06 -21.78 -5.09
CA GLN A 165 17.84 -20.90 -5.96
C GLN A 165 17.59 -19.43 -5.63
N SER A 166 16.32 -19.04 -5.52
CA SER A 166 15.91 -17.66 -5.21
C SER A 166 16.40 -17.22 -3.83
N ILE A 167 16.28 -18.09 -2.83
CA ILE A 167 16.78 -17.86 -1.48
C ILE A 167 18.32 -17.69 -1.53
N GLY A 168 19.03 -18.55 -2.28
CA GLY A 168 20.47 -18.42 -2.50
C GLY A 168 20.87 -17.07 -3.07
N GLN A 169 20.14 -16.56 -4.08
CA GLN A 169 20.36 -15.22 -4.62
C GLN A 169 20.14 -14.12 -3.57
N ILE A 170 19.11 -14.22 -2.74
CA ILE A 170 18.86 -13.25 -1.66
C ILE A 170 19.97 -13.29 -0.61
N PHE A 171 20.51 -14.47 -0.28
CA PHE A 171 21.68 -14.60 0.59
C PHE A 171 22.91 -13.89 -0.01
N THR A 172 23.14 -14.00 -1.33
CA THR A 172 24.27 -13.29 -1.98
C THR A 172 24.13 -11.76 -1.92
N GLN A 173 22.93 -11.24 -1.72
CA GLN A 173 22.68 -9.80 -1.53
C GLN A 173 22.96 -9.33 -0.08
N GLY A 174 23.47 -10.21 0.79
CA GLY A 174 23.82 -9.91 2.19
C GLY A 174 22.63 -9.98 3.16
N ILE A 175 21.49 -10.52 2.72
CA ILE A 175 20.28 -10.63 3.54
C ILE A 175 20.20 -12.07 4.07
N ASN A 176 20.57 -12.24 5.34
CA ASN A 176 20.70 -13.56 5.96
C ASN A 176 19.57 -13.89 6.96
N ASP A 177 18.56 -13.02 7.07
CA ASP A 177 17.42 -13.24 7.95
C ASP A 177 16.36 -14.14 7.29
N THR A 178 16.36 -15.41 7.69
CA THR A 178 15.45 -16.44 7.17
C THR A 178 13.97 -16.07 7.38
N GLN A 179 13.60 -15.47 8.51
CA GLN A 179 12.21 -15.09 8.77
C GLN A 179 11.78 -13.95 7.85
N LEU A 180 12.67 -13.00 7.58
CA LEU A 180 12.43 -11.89 6.67
C LEU A 180 12.21 -12.39 5.24
N ILE A 181 13.07 -13.30 4.76
CA ILE A 181 12.97 -13.90 3.43
C ILE A 181 11.66 -14.69 3.29
N GLN A 182 11.35 -15.55 4.27
CA GLN A 182 10.10 -16.31 4.28
C GLN A 182 8.88 -15.39 4.25
N ALA A 183 8.86 -14.34 5.08
CA ALA A 183 7.77 -13.37 5.11
C ALA A 183 7.62 -12.62 3.78
N LYS A 184 8.75 -12.29 3.13
CA LYS A 184 8.76 -11.65 1.81
C LYS A 184 8.13 -12.56 0.76
N ILE A 185 8.58 -13.81 0.64
CA ILE A 185 8.06 -14.77 -0.35
C ILE A 185 6.57 -15.03 -0.11
N LYS A 186 6.15 -15.32 1.13
CA LYS A 186 4.74 -15.53 1.49
C LYS A 186 3.87 -14.32 1.13
N LYS A 187 4.35 -13.10 1.40
CA LYS A 187 3.63 -11.86 1.04
C LYS A 187 3.54 -11.65 -0.47
N THR A 188 4.63 -11.89 -1.20
CA THR A 188 4.66 -11.81 -2.66
C THR A 188 3.63 -12.77 -3.28
N TYR A 189 3.61 -14.02 -2.82
CA TYR A 189 2.64 -15.02 -3.27
C TYR A 189 1.20 -14.57 -3.02
N LYS A 190 0.87 -14.22 -1.77
CA LYS A 190 -0.51 -13.80 -1.42
C LYS A 190 -0.95 -12.56 -2.19
N ASN A 191 -0.07 -11.56 -2.35
CA ASN A 191 -0.39 -10.36 -3.12
C ASN A 191 -0.69 -10.70 -4.58
N ARG A 192 0.14 -11.53 -5.22
CA ARG A 192 -0.09 -11.99 -6.60
C ARG A 192 -1.36 -12.81 -6.74
N TYR A 193 -1.63 -13.68 -5.77
CA TYR A 193 -2.88 -14.45 -5.72
C TYR A 193 -4.11 -13.55 -5.78
N PHE A 194 -4.18 -12.54 -4.92
CA PHE A 194 -5.33 -11.62 -4.91
C PHE A 194 -5.40 -10.73 -6.15
N LEU A 195 -4.28 -10.46 -6.83
CA LEU A 195 -4.30 -9.72 -8.09
C LEU A 195 -4.86 -10.57 -9.23
N LEU A 196 -4.34 -11.79 -9.39
CA LEU A 196 -4.71 -12.70 -10.47
C LEU A 196 -6.15 -13.22 -10.32
N VAL A 197 -6.54 -13.67 -9.13
CA VAL A 197 -7.90 -14.17 -8.90
C VAL A 197 -8.96 -13.06 -9.05
N LYS A 198 -8.63 -11.81 -8.69
CA LYS A 198 -9.54 -10.67 -8.96
C LYS A 198 -9.67 -10.32 -10.43
N GLN A 199 -8.63 -10.58 -11.23
CA GLN A 199 -8.68 -10.40 -12.68
C GLN A 199 -9.48 -11.52 -13.37
N SER A 200 -9.40 -12.76 -12.87
CA SER A 200 -10.17 -13.89 -13.40
C SER A 200 -11.68 -13.84 -13.10
N ASN A 201 -12.08 -13.14 -12.03
CA ASN A 201 -13.49 -12.99 -11.63
C ASN A 201 -14.16 -11.71 -12.18
N LYS A 202 -13.52 -11.04 -13.14
CA LYS A 202 -14.05 -9.89 -13.86
C LYS A 202 -14.36 -10.29 -15.30
#